data_AF-A0A3D1IL24-F1
#
_entry.id   AF-A0A3D1IL24-F1
#
_cell.length_a   1.000
_cell.length_b   1.000
_cell.length_c   1.000
_cell.angle_alpha   90.00
_cell.angle_beta   90.00
_cell.angle_gamma   90.00
#
_symmetry.space_group_name_H-M   'P 1'
#
loop_
_entity.id
_entity.type
_entity.pdbx_description
1 polymer ?
#
loop_
_entity_poly.entity_id
_entity_poly.type
_entity_poly.pdbx_seq_one_letter_code
_entity_poly.pdbx_strand_id
1 'polypeptide(L)' 'MTATNRSALPDVNVLVTLFDPDRVRHDIAQDWFADSRGSGWATCPLTENGVVRILSNLNDIPA' A
#
# COMPACT_ATOMS: atom_id res chain seq x y z
N MET A 1 -22.08 11.55 18.16
CA MET A 1 -20.82 11.80 17.44
C MET A 1 -20.57 10.61 16.53
N THR A 2 -21.01 10.68 15.27
CA THR A 2 -20.73 9.62 14.29
C THR A 2 -19.27 9.74 13.89
N ALA A 3 -18.45 8.75 14.27
CA ALA A 3 -17.11 8.62 13.70
C ALA A 3 -17.27 8.51 12.18
N THR A 4 -16.76 9.48 11.44
CA THR A 4 -16.74 9.40 9.98
C THR A 4 -15.86 8.22 9.63
N ASN A 5 -16.47 7.14 9.13
CA ASN A 5 -15.72 5.95 8.73
C ASN A 5 -14.87 6.31 7.51
N ARG A 6 -13.62 6.73 7.73
CA ARG A 6 -12.69 7.13 6.68
C ARG A 6 -11.99 5.90 6.16
N SER A 7 -12.53 5.31 5.09
CA SER A 7 -11.83 4.27 4.35
C SER A 7 -10.59 4.85 3.65
N ALA A 8 -9.50 4.08 3.61
CA ALA A 8 -8.26 4.50 2.98
C ALA A 8 -8.24 4.21 1.48
N LEU A 9 -7.49 5.03 0.73
CA LEU A 9 -7.17 4.79 -0.69
C LEU A 9 -5.63 4.83 -0.82
N PRO A 10 -4.92 3.70 -0.62
CA PRO A 10 -3.48 3.66 -0.72
C PRO A 10 -3.00 3.93 -2.14
N ASP A 11 -1.93 4.70 -2.24
CA ASP A 11 -1.19 4.90 -3.49
C ASP A 11 -0.37 3.66 -3.86
N VAL A 12 0.05 3.58 -5.13
CA VAL A 12 0.96 2.56 -5.64
C VAL A 12 2.18 2.38 -4.74
N ASN A 13 2.80 3.47 -4.28
CA ASN A 13 4.01 3.39 -3.47
C ASN A 13 3.78 2.70 -2.12
N VAL A 14 2.63 2.92 -1.49
CA VAL A 14 2.27 2.28 -0.22
C VAL A 14 2.08 0.78 -0.43
N LEU A 15 1.38 0.39 -1.50
CA LEU A 15 1.14 -1.01 -1.83
C LEU A 15 2.43 -1.73 -2.23
N VAL A 16 3.31 -1.11 -3.00
CA VAL A 16 4.63 -1.70 -3.33
C VAL A 16 5.45 -1.88 -2.05
N THR A 17 5.52 -0.86 -1.19
CA THR A 17 6.21 -0.95 0.10
C THR A 17 5.63 -2.06 0.99
N LEU A 18 4.32 -2.29 0.93
CA LEU A 18 3.65 -3.35 1.68
C LEU A 18 4.08 -4.77 1.24
N PHE A 19 4.42 -4.96 -0.04
CA PHE A 19 4.75 -6.27 -0.61
C PHE A 19 6.25 -6.51 -0.84
N ASP A 20 7.08 -5.47 -0.72
CA ASP A 20 8.52 -5.52 -0.95
C ASP A 20 9.29 -5.36 0.39
N PRO A 21 9.79 -6.47 0.98
CA PRO A 21 10.45 -6.44 2.29
C PRO A 21 11.80 -5.72 2.28
N ASP A 22 12.42 -5.54 1.12
CA ASP A 22 13.73 -4.88 1.00
C ASP A 22 13.62 -3.34 1.04
N ARG A 23 12.39 -2.78 1.14
CA ARG A 23 12.17 -1.33 1.25
C ARG A 23 12.25 -0.85 2.69
N VAL A 24 12.89 0.31 2.87
CA VAL A 24 13.17 0.93 4.18
C VAL A 24 11.92 1.24 5.04
N ARG A 25 10.72 1.21 4.46
CA ARG A 25 9.44 1.50 5.14
C ARG A 25 8.47 0.32 5.16
N HIS A 26 8.94 -0.89 4.86
CA HIS A 26 8.09 -2.09 4.82
C HIS A 26 7.31 -2.27 6.12
N ASP A 27 8.00 -2.20 7.26
CA ASP A 27 7.39 -2.37 8.60
C ASP A 27 6.31 -1.32 8.88
N ILE A 28 6.57 -0.05 8.53
CA ILE A 28 5.61 1.05 8.69
C ILE A 28 4.37 0.82 7.82
N ALA A 29 4.54 0.30 6.60
CA ALA A 29 3.43 -0.01 5.72
C ALA A 29 2.59 -1.19 6.24
N GLN A 30 3.24 -2.21 6.80
CA GLN A 30 2.56 -3.34 7.44
C GLN A 30 1.74 -2.90 8.66
N ASP A 31 2.34 -2.09 9.55
CA ASP A 31 1.66 -1.55 10.73
C ASP A 31 0.44 -0.69 10.33
N TRP A 32 0.63 0.25 9.39
CA TRP A 32 -0.47 1.06 8.87
C TRP A 32 -1.60 0.24 8.26
N PHE A 33 -1.26 -0.82 7.50
CA PHE A 33 -2.24 -1.67 6.86
C PHE A 33 -3.00 -2.53 7.88
N ALA A 34 -2.33 -2.97 8.94
CA ALA A 34 -2.95 -3.68 10.06
C ALA A 34 -3.96 -2.78 10.81
N ASP A 35 -3.58 -1.53 11.11
CA ASP A 35 -4.43 -0.56 11.80
C ASP A 35 -5.64 -0.12 10.95
N SER A 36 -5.46 -0.03 9.63
CA SER A 36 -6.51 0.42 8.69
C SER A 36 -7.62 -0.61 8.45
N ARG A 37 -7.50 -1.84 8.97
CA ARG A 37 -8.49 -2.92 8.80
C ARG A 37 -9.88 -2.54 9.33
N GLY A 38 -9.94 -1.77 10.41
CA GLY A 38 -11.21 -1.39 11.06
C GLY A 38 -12.06 -0.41 10.24
N SER A 39 -11.42 0.47 9.46
CA SER A 39 -12.07 1.48 8.62
C SER A 39 -12.20 1.09 7.14
N GLY A 40 -11.53 0.01 6.75
CA GLY A 40 -11.51 -0.51 5.38
C GLY A 40 -10.62 0.32 4.44
N TRP A 41 -10.34 -0.24 3.27
CA TRP A 41 -9.58 0.40 2.21
C TRP A 41 -10.12 -0.03 0.84
N ALA A 42 -9.84 0.78 -0.17
CA ALA A 42 -10.20 0.51 -1.56
C ALA A 42 -9.00 0.78 -2.47
N THR A 43 -9.05 0.29 -3.70
CA THR A 43 -8.07 0.59 -4.75
C THR A 43 -8.81 0.85 -6.08
N CYS A 44 -8.10 1.06 -7.17
CA CYS A 44 -8.67 1.16 -8.51
C CYS A 44 -7.77 0.46 -9.55
N PRO A 45 -8.30 0.14 -10.74
CA PRO A 45 -7.53 -0.55 -11.77
C PRO A 45 -6.21 0.13 -12.13
N LEU A 46 -6.15 1.47 -12.09
CA LEU A 46 -4.91 2.21 -12.37
C LEU A 46 -3.84 1.94 -11.30
N THR A 47 -4.22 1.99 -10.03
CA THR A 47 -3.33 1.70 -8.90
C THR A 47 -2.86 0.25 -8.93
N GLU A 48 -3.78 -0.69 -9.16
CA GLU A 48 -3.46 -2.13 -9.26
C GLU A 48 -2.46 -2.43 -10.38
N ASN A 49 -2.69 -1.89 -11.59
CA ASN A 49 -1.76 -2.05 -12.71
C ASN A 49 -0.38 -1.42 -12.41
N GLY A 50 -0.35 -0.28 -11.70
CA GLY A 50 0.89 0.35 -11.25
C GLY A 50 1.70 -0.56 -10.32
N VAL A 51 1.04 -1.22 -9.36
CA VAL A 51 1.67 -2.17 -8.43
C VAL A 51 2.25 -3.36 -9.18
N VAL A 52 1.46 -4.01 -10.05
CA VAL A 52 1.92 -5.20 -10.80
C VAL A 52 3.15 -4.86 -11.65
N ARG A 53 3.17 -3.70 -12.31
CA ARG A 53 4.30 -3.27 -13.15
C ARG A 53 5.58 -3.07 -12.34
N ILE A 54 5.49 -2.54 -11.12
CA ILE A 54 6.66 -2.30 -10.27
C ILE A 54 7.15 -3.61 -9.65
N LEU A 55 6.25 -4.41 -9.07
CA LEU A 55 6.63 -5.67 -8.43
C LEU A 55 7.20 -6.69 -9.43
N SER A 56 6.82 -6.62 -10.70
CA SER A 56 7.40 -7.46 -11.76
C SER A 56 8.84 -7.07 -12.13
N ASN A 57 9.30 -5.87 -11.74
CA ASN A 57 10.59 -5.29 -12.13
C ASN A 57 11.40 -4.79 -10.90
N LEU A 58 11.32 -5.48 -9.77
CA LEU A 58 11.94 -5.06 -8.50
C LEU A 58 13.46 -4.80 -8.58
N ASN A 59 14.15 -5.41 -9.56
CA ASN A 59 15.59 -5.28 -9.73
C ASN A 59 16.07 -3.87 -10.16
N ASP A 60 15.19 -2.99 -10.61
CA ASP A 60 15.58 -1.70 -11.22
C ASP A 60 15.27 -0.46 -10.35
N ILE A 61 14.66 -0.61 -9.16
CA ILE A 61 14.26 0.54 -8.32
C ILE A 61 15.02 0.52 -6.99
N PRO A 62 15.95 1.47 -6.76
CA PRO A 62 16.65 1.56 -5.48
C PRO A 62 15.66 1.79 -4.32
N ALA A 63 15.96 1.17 -3.18
CA ALA A 63 15.20 1.30 -1.92
C ALA A 63 15.29 2.71 -1.33
#